data_AF-A0A1F4T738-F1
#
_entry.id   AF-A0A1F4T738-F1
#
_cell.length_a   1.000
_cell.length_b   1.000
_cell.length_c   1.000
_cell.angle_alpha   90.00
_cell.angle_beta   90.00
_cell.angle_gamma   90.00
#
_symmetry.space_group_name_H-M   'P 1'
#
loop_
_entity.id
_entity.type
_entity.pdbx_description
1 polymer ?
#
loop_
_entity_poly.entity_id
_entity_poly.type
_entity_poly.pdbx_seq_one_letter_code
_entity_poly.pdbx_strand_id
1 'polypeptide(L)' 'MATKKAKYQKSFESLEMIYADLREGKIGVDDLEESLKEALVHLQACKEILKKQGNKVADLTKEIEQAGQ' A
#
# COMPACT_ATOMS: atom_id res chain seq x y z
N MET A 1 -12.43 3.50 10.41
CA MET A 1 -11.62 2.36 9.90
C MET A 1 -11.90 2.08 8.42
N ALA A 2 -13.16 2.19 7.95
CA ALA A 2 -13.56 2.02 6.55
C ALA A 2 -12.75 2.87 5.55
N THR A 3 -12.45 4.14 5.88
CA THR A 3 -11.69 5.07 5.02
C THR A 3 -10.24 4.63 4.78
N LYS A 4 -9.57 4.00 5.76
CA LYS A 4 -8.19 3.52 5.60
C LYS A 4 -8.13 2.24 4.77
N LYS A 5 -9.12 1.35 4.94
CA LYS A 5 -9.28 0.14 4.12
C LYS A 5 -9.53 0.52 2.66
N ALA A 6 -10.47 1.45 2.41
CA ALA A 6 -10.75 1.95 1.08
C ALA A 6 -9.54 2.64 0.44
N LYS A 7 -8.76 3.41 1.21
CA LYS A 7 -7.53 4.06 0.71
C LYS A 7 -6.43 3.07 0.35
N TYR A 8 -6.20 2.04 1.17
CA TYR A 8 -5.24 0.99 0.86
C TYR A 8 -5.65 0.21 -0.38
N GLN A 9 -6.90 -0.25 -0.42
CA GLN A 9 -7.43 -1.03 -1.54
C GLN A 9 -7.33 -0.26 -2.86
N LYS A 10 -7.77 1.00 -2.89
CA LYS A 10 -7.67 1.84 -4.07
C LYS A 10 -6.21 2.02 -4.53
N SER A 11 -5.30 2.30 -3.60
CA SER A 11 -3.87 2.44 -3.95
C SER A 11 -3.26 1.13 -4.46
N PHE A 12 -3.70 -0.01 -3.91
CA PHE A 12 -3.22 -1.31 -4.34
C PHE A 12 -3.75 -1.69 -5.73
N GLU A 13 -5.04 -1.46 -5.99
CA GLU A 13 -5.66 -1.68 -7.31
C GLU A 13 -4.97 -0.83 -8.40
N SER A 14 -4.67 0.44 -8.12
CA SER A 14 -3.90 1.30 -9.03
C SER A 14 -2.50 0.75 -9.33
N LEU A 15 -1.83 0.16 -8.33
CA LEU A 15 -0.52 -0.49 -8.55
C LEU A 15 -0.62 -1.72 -9.43
N GLU A 16 -1.64 -2.55 -9.22
CA GLU A 16 -1.85 -3.74 -10.03
C GLU A 16 -2.12 -3.39 -11.49
N MET A 17 -2.88 -2.31 -11.74
CA MET A 17 -3.10 -1.80 -13.10
C MET A 17 -1.81 -1.33 -13.76
N ILE A 18 -1.04 -0.45 -13.10
CA ILE A 18 0.23 0.05 -13.65
C ILE A 18 1.20 -1.10 -13.91
N TYR A 19 1.27 -2.08 -13.01
CA TYR A 19 2.11 -3.26 -13.19
C TYR A 19 1.66 -4.13 -14.36
N ALA A 20 0.35 -4.34 -14.53
CA ALA A 20 -0.21 -5.08 -15.66
C ALA A 20 0.11 -4.37 -16.98
N ASP A 21 -0.11 -3.07 -17.06
CA ASP A 21 0.18 -2.28 -18.26
C ASP A 21 1.68 -2.27 -18.60
N LEU A 22 2.55 -2.21 -17.58
CA LEU A 22 4.00 -2.33 -17.75
C LEU A 22 4.39 -3.71 -18.31
N ARG A 23 3.82 -4.78 -17.72
CA ARG A 23 4.12 -6.16 -18.10
C ARG A 23 3.63 -6.49 -19.51
N GLU A 24 2.50 -5.94 -19.89
CA GLU A 24 1.91 -6.11 -21.22
C GLU A 24 2.56 -5.19 -22.28
N GLY A 25 3.49 -4.33 -21.88
CA GLY A 25 4.16 -3.39 -22.79
C GLY A 25 3.23 -2.29 -23.33
N LYS A 26 2.14 -2.00 -22.62
CA LYS A 26 1.18 -0.95 -22.96
C LYS A 26 1.67 0.45 -22.58
N ILE A 27 2.64 0.53 -21.67
CA ILE A 27 3.28 1.78 -21.28
C ILE A 27 4.39 2.10 -22.28
N GLY A 28 4.23 3.20 -23.02
CA GLY A 28 5.25 3.72 -23.92
C GLY A 28 6.48 4.22 -23.17
N VAL A 29 7.62 4.33 -23.85
CA VAL A 29 8.88 4.82 -23.25
C VAL A 29 8.72 6.23 -22.69
N ASP A 30 7.96 7.08 -23.36
CA ASP A 30 7.71 8.46 -22.95
C ASP A 30 6.82 8.55 -21.68
N ASP A 31 5.91 7.60 -21.50
CA ASP A 31 4.97 7.54 -20.36
C ASP A 31 5.51 6.71 -19.18
N LEU A 32 6.65 6.03 -19.36
CA LEU A 32 7.24 5.13 -18.37
C LEU A 32 7.63 5.86 -17.09
N GLU A 33 8.26 7.03 -17.22
CA GLU A 33 8.70 7.82 -16.06
C GLU A 33 7.49 8.27 -15.22
N GLU A 34 6.43 8.75 -15.86
CA GLU A 34 5.21 9.22 -15.18
C GLU A 34 4.49 8.06 -14.49
N SER A 35 4.31 6.94 -15.19
CA SER A 35 3.67 5.74 -14.65
C SER A 35 4.42 5.19 -13.43
N LEU A 36 5.75 5.22 -13.44
CA LEU A 36 6.57 4.79 -12.30
C LEU A 36 6.48 5.77 -11.12
N LYS A 37 6.40 7.09 -11.37
CA LYS A 37 6.16 8.08 -10.31
C LYS A 37 4.81 7.88 -9.64
N GLU A 38 3.77 7.62 -10.44
CA GLU A 38 2.43 7.31 -9.91
C GLU A 38 2.46 6.03 -9.07
N ALA A 39 3.07 4.95 -9.57
CA ALA A 39 3.26 3.72 -8.81
C ALA A 39 4.00 3.98 -7.48
N LEU A 40 5.04 4.81 -7.47
CA LEU A 40 5.77 5.14 -6.25
C LEU A 40 4.86 5.81 -5.20
N VAL A 41 3.96 6.71 -5.60
CA VAL A 41 2.99 7.37 -4.72
C VAL A 41 2.03 6.33 -4.09
N HIS A 42 1.51 5.42 -4.91
CA HIS A 42 0.62 4.36 -4.41
C HIS A 42 1.35 3.38 -3.47
N LEU A 43 2.59 3.01 -3.78
CA LEU A 43 3.42 2.17 -2.92
C LEU A 43 3.67 2.81 -1.56
N GLN A 44 3.97 4.11 -1.54
CA GLN A 44 4.15 4.87 -0.30
C GLN A 44 2.87 4.86 0.54
N ALA A 45 1.72 5.11 -0.08
CA ALA A 45 0.43 5.09 0.61
C ALA A 45 0.15 3.71 1.24
N CYS A 46 0.39 2.63 0.49
CA CYS A 46 0.25 1.26 0.99
C CYS A 46 1.20 0.99 2.16
N LYS A 47 2.49 1.35 2.02
CA LYS A 47 3.53 1.17 3.05
C LYS A 47 3.16 1.89 4.36
N GLU A 48 2.67 3.11 4.29
CA GLU A 48 2.27 3.86 5.48
C GLU A 48 1.11 3.21 6.23
N ILE A 49 0.13 2.68 5.50
CA ILE A 49 -1.04 2.02 6.11
C ILE A 49 -0.61 0.72 6.77
N LEU A 50 0.22 -0.09 6.10
CA LEU A 50 0.76 -1.32 6.65
C LEU A 50 1.62 -1.06 7.89
N LYS A 51 2.49 -0.04 7.87
CA LYS A 51 3.27 0.36 9.04
C LYS A 51 2.38 0.72 10.24
N LYS A 52 1.31 1.49 10.00
CA LYS A 52 0.34 1.84 11.05
C LYS A 52 -0.40 0.62 11.59
N GLN A 53 -0.71 -0.35 10.74
CA GLN A 53 -1.32 -1.62 11.18
C GLN A 53 -0.33 -2.46 12.00
N GLY A 54 0.92 -2.58 11.57
CA GLY A 54 1.97 -3.29 12.29
C GLY A 54 2.18 -2.74 13.70
N ASN A 55 2.24 -1.42 13.86
CA ASN A 55 2.34 -0.79 15.17
C ASN A 55 1.15 -1.15 16.08
N LYS A 56 -0.08 -1.11 15.56
CA LYS A 56 -1.28 -1.48 16.33
C LYS A 56 -1.26 -2.93 16.80
N VAL A 57 -0.80 -3.85 15.95
CA VAL A 57 -0.67 -5.26 16.32
C VAL A 57 0.37 -5.38 17.43
N ALA A 58 1.51 -4.70 17.32
CA ALA A 58 2.54 -4.71 18.37
C ALA A 58 2.01 -4.15 19.70
N ASP A 59 1.21 -3.08 19.67
CA ASP A 59 0.58 -2.51 20.87
C ASP A 59 -0.41 -3.50 21.49
N LEU A 60 -1.28 -4.12 20.68
CA LEU A 60 -2.21 -5.16 21.14
C LEU A 60 -1.49 -6.36 21.74
N THR A 61 -0.37 -6.80 21.15
CA THR A 61 0.43 -7.90 21.70
C THR A 61 0.95 -7.55 23.10
N LYS A 62 1.45 -6.32 23.30
CA LYS A 62 1.91 -5.86 24.63
C LYS A 62 0.77 -5.81 25.64
N GLU A 63 -0.41 -5.32 25.24
CA GLU A 63 -1.59 -5.30 26.12
C GLU A 63 -1.99 -6.72 26.56
N ILE A 64 -1.96 -7.69 25.64
CA ILE A 64 -2.26 -9.10 25.95
C ILE A 64 -1.21 -9.69 26.90
N GLU A 65 0.07 -9.44 26.65
CA GLU A 65 1.16 -9.91 27.52
C GLU A 65 1.05 -9.34 28.94
N GLN A 66 0.64 -8.08 29.09
CA GLN A 66 0.45 -7.43 30.38
C GLN A 66 -0.82 -7.88 31.09
N ALA A 67 -1.90 -8.17 30.37
CA ALA A 67 -3.16 -8.63 30.94
C ALA A 67 -3.13 -10.11 31.41
N GLY A 68 -2.16 -10.89 30.94
CA GLY A 68 -1.93 -12.26 31.36
C GLY A 68 -0.99 -12.43 32.57
N GLN A 69 -0.45 -11.34 33.11
CA GLN A 69 0.35 -11.29 34.34
C GLN A 69 -0.51 -10.85 35.53
#